data_AF-A0A4U6TZR7-F1
#
_entry.id   AF-A0A4U6TZR7-F1
#
_cell.length_a   1.000
_cell.length_b   1.000
_cell.length_c   1.000
_cell.angle_alpha   90.00
_cell.angle_beta   90.00
_cell.angle_gamma   90.00
#
_symmetry.space_group_name_H-M   'P 1'
#
loop_
_entity.id
_entity.type
_entity.pdbx_description
1 polymer ?
#
loop_
_entity_poly.entity_id
_entity_poly.type
_entity_poly.pdbx_seq_one_letter_code
_entity_poly.pdbx_strand_id
1 'polypeptide(L)'
;MMKHLAAVVLLALTLLEPAAAAGLKFTTHDLRSEKALRQLYERWCKHFKVARKPAEKVHRFANFKQTVHRVASRTVRVADEPLRLNGFADATRAEFEGCKCRMTPEPRVTAAPGTILRDLPLPVSVDWRGVIPGVN
;
A
#
# COMPACT_ATOMS: atom_id res chain seq x y z
N MET A 1 -25.43 -31.88 -4.81
CA MET A 1 -24.32 -31.74 -3.84
C MET A 1 -23.09 -31.02 -4.42
N MET A 2 -22.52 -31.46 -5.55
CA MET A 2 -21.33 -30.85 -6.16
C MET A 2 -21.45 -29.37 -6.56
N LYS A 3 -22.65 -28.94 -7.01
CA LYS A 3 -22.91 -27.55 -7.45
C LYS A 3 -22.80 -26.54 -6.30
N HIS A 4 -23.27 -26.95 -5.12
CA HIS A 4 -23.18 -26.13 -3.91
C HIS A 4 -21.74 -26.08 -3.37
N LEU A 5 -20.98 -27.18 -3.48
CA LEU A 5 -19.55 -27.19 -3.15
C LEU A 5 -18.74 -26.26 -4.06
N ALA A 6 -18.98 -26.30 -5.38
CA ALA A 6 -18.31 -25.43 -6.34
C ALA A 6 -18.65 -23.94 -6.10
N ALA A 7 -19.91 -23.64 -5.79
CA ALA A 7 -20.33 -22.27 -5.45
C ALA A 7 -19.67 -21.76 -4.15
N VAL A 8 -19.55 -22.61 -3.12
CA VAL A 8 -18.88 -22.26 -1.85
C VAL A 8 -17.38 -22.05 -2.05
N VAL A 9 -16.72 -22.89 -2.87
CA VAL A 9 -15.29 -22.74 -3.19
C VAL A 9 -15.04 -21.46 -4.00
N LEU A 10 -15.92 -21.13 -4.95
CA LEU A 10 -15.81 -19.90 -5.75
C LEU A 10 -16.02 -18.65 -4.88
N LEU A 11 -16.99 -18.69 -3.94
CA LEU A 11 -17.21 -17.60 -2.98
C LEU A 11 -16.03 -17.44 -2.01
N ALA A 12 -15.40 -18.54 -1.59
CA ALA A 12 -14.21 -18.51 -0.73
C ALA A 12 -12.97 -17.97 -1.46
N LEU A 13 -12.83 -18.24 -2.77
CA LEU A 13 -11.77 -17.69 -3.61
C LEU A 13 -11.97 -16.18 -3.88
N THR A 14 -13.20 -15.69 -3.97
CA THR A 14 -13.45 -14.23 -4.10
C THR A 14 -13.13 -13.43 -2.82
N LEU A 15 -13.01 -14.11 -1.67
CA LEU A 15 -12.61 -13.48 -0.41
C LEU A 15 -11.08 -13.41 -0.23
N LEU A 16 -10.32 -14.05 -1.11
CA LEU A 16 -8.87 -14.00 -1.10
C LEU A 16 -8.39 -12.72 -1.80
N GLU A 17 -8.66 -11.58 -1.16
CA GLU A 17 -8.03 -10.32 -1.52
C GLU A 17 -6.50 -10.51 -1.49
N PRO A 18 -5.76 -10.04 -2.52
CA PRO A 18 -4.29 -10.09 -2.51
C PRO A 18 -3.78 -9.25 -1.34
N ALA A 19 -3.53 -9.91 -0.21
CA ALA A 19 -3.15 -9.28 1.06
C ALA A 19 -1.85 -8.45 0.94
N ALA A 20 -1.05 -8.70 -0.10
CA ALA A 20 0.22 -8.02 -0.34
C ALA A 20 0.07 -6.62 -0.97
N ALA A 21 -1.00 -6.36 -1.73
CA ALA A 21 -1.15 -5.09 -2.46
C ALA A 21 -2.17 -4.12 -1.81
N ALA A 22 -3.13 -4.64 -1.03
CA ALA A 22 -4.12 -3.82 -0.36
C ALA A 22 -3.57 -3.27 0.96
N GLY A 23 -3.39 -1.95 1.05
CA GLY A 23 -3.06 -1.28 2.32
C GLY A 23 -4.10 -1.60 3.41
N LEU A 24 -3.66 -1.66 4.68
CA LEU A 24 -4.55 -1.93 5.81
C LEU A 24 -5.57 -0.80 5.96
N LYS A 25 -6.86 -1.14 5.85
CA LYS A 25 -7.98 -0.23 6.05
C LYS A 25 -8.16 0.16 7.52
N PHE A 26 -8.43 1.44 7.78
CA PHE A 26 -8.77 1.97 9.10
C PHE A 26 -9.80 3.10 9.01
N THR A 27 -10.43 3.41 10.14
CA THR A 27 -11.50 4.39 10.23
C THR A 27 -11.23 5.41 11.33
N THR A 28 -12.09 6.44 11.42
CA THR A 28 -12.05 7.39 12.55
C THR A 28 -12.28 6.71 13.90
N HIS A 29 -12.94 5.56 13.95
CA HIS A 29 -13.11 4.78 15.19
C HIS A 29 -11.77 4.34 15.78
N ASP A 30 -10.84 3.91 14.93
CA ASP A 30 -9.49 3.47 15.33
C ASP A 30 -8.65 4.62 15.92
N LEU A 31 -9.07 5.88 15.72
CA LEU A 31 -8.40 7.08 16.21
C LEU A 31 -8.99 7.64 17.50
N ARG A 32 -10.12 7.10 17.99
CA ARG A 32 -10.89 7.70 19.11
C ARG A 32 -10.18 7.63 20.45
N SER A 33 -9.23 6.72 20.62
CA SER A 33 -8.48 6.57 21.86
C SER A 33 -7.12 5.95 21.60
N GLU A 34 -6.20 6.13 22.55
CA GLU A 34 -4.89 5.50 22.47
C GLU A 34 -4.99 3.95 22.46
N LYS A 35 -5.95 3.38 23.19
CA LYS A 35 -6.22 1.94 23.19
C LYS A 35 -6.65 1.45 21.80
N ALA A 36 -7.58 2.15 21.14
CA ALA A 36 -8.02 1.82 19.79
C ALA A 36 -6.87 1.93 18.78
N LEU A 37 -6.02 2.96 18.93
CA LEU A 37 -4.87 3.16 18.06
C LEU A 37 -3.80 2.08 18.26
N ARG A 38 -3.59 1.60 19.48
CA ARG A 38 -2.72 0.44 19.77
C ARG A 38 -3.26 -0.83 19.12
N GLN A 39 -4.57 -1.08 19.17
CA GLN A 39 -5.20 -2.20 18.47
C GLN A 39 -5.02 -2.10 16.95
N LEU A 40 -5.13 -0.89 16.38
CA LEU A 40 -4.82 -0.66 14.96
C LEU A 40 -3.35 -0.98 14.65
N TYR A 41 -2.42 -0.59 15.51
CA TYR A 41 -1.01 -0.89 15.34
C TYR A 41 -0.71 -2.40 15.38
N GLU A 42 -1.37 -3.16 16.25
CA GLU A 42 -1.25 -4.62 16.30
C GLU A 42 -1.82 -5.28 15.05
N ARG A 43 -2.99 -4.83 14.57
CA ARG A 43 -3.57 -5.26 13.29
C ARG A 43 -2.62 -4.99 12.13
N TRP A 44 -1.99 -3.82 12.11
CA TRP A 44 -1.00 -3.43 11.10
C TRP A 44 0.25 -4.30 11.13
N CYS A 45 0.80 -4.57 12.32
CA CYS A 45 1.93 -5.48 12.46
C CYS A 45 1.61 -6.88 11.92
N LYS A 46 0.39 -7.39 12.20
CA LYS A 46 -0.08 -8.68 11.71
C LYS A 46 -0.26 -8.68 10.19
N HIS A 47 -0.88 -7.63 9.63
CA HIS A 47 -1.15 -7.50 8.20
C HIS A 47 0.12 -7.52 7.36
N PHE A 48 1.13 -6.75 7.77
CA PHE A 48 2.41 -6.65 7.05
C PHE A 48 3.50 -7.59 7.58
N LYS A 49 3.15 -8.52 8.48
CA LYS A 49 4.09 -9.48 9.10
C LYS A 49 5.32 -8.80 9.73
N VAL A 50 5.13 -7.62 10.32
CA VAL A 50 6.19 -6.83 10.94
C VAL A 50 6.42 -7.33 12.37
N ALA A 51 7.53 -8.06 12.57
CA ALA A 51 7.98 -8.49 13.88
C ALA A 51 8.96 -7.46 14.48
N ARG A 52 8.67 -7.00 15.71
CA ARG A 52 9.50 -6.03 16.45
C ARG A 52 9.65 -6.50 17.90
N LYS A 53 10.81 -6.21 18.51
CA LYS A 53 11.04 -6.47 19.93
C LYS A 53 10.11 -5.58 20.78
N PRO A 54 9.68 -6.02 21.99
CA PRO A 54 8.77 -5.24 22.82
C PRO A 54 9.25 -3.81 23.13
N ALA A 55 10.55 -3.65 23.41
CA ALA A 55 11.15 -2.33 23.67
C ALA A 55 11.07 -1.40 22.44
N GLU A 56 11.38 -1.93 21.25
CA GLU A 56 11.30 -1.17 19.99
C GLU A 56 9.86 -0.78 19.65
N LYS A 57 8.88 -1.63 19.95
CA LYS A 57 7.46 -1.35 19.67
C LYS A 57 6.98 -0.06 20.31
N VAL A 58 7.50 0.31 21.48
CA VAL A 58 7.12 1.57 22.15
C VAL A 58 7.48 2.77 21.30
N HIS A 59 8.69 2.79 20.73
CA HIS A 59 9.18 3.90 19.91
C HIS A 59 8.51 3.88 18.52
N ARG A 60 8.37 2.70 17.93
CA ARG A 60 7.67 2.51 16.65
C ARG A 60 6.21 2.95 16.70
N PHE A 61 5.53 2.73 17.83
CA PHE A 61 4.16 3.17 18.02
C PHE A 61 4.00 4.69 17.95
N ALA A 62 4.99 5.47 18.41
CA ALA A 62 4.97 6.92 18.29
C ALA A 62 5.02 7.38 16.83
N ASN A 63 5.93 6.79 16.03
CA ASN A 63 6.00 7.06 14.59
C ASN A 63 4.73 6.64 13.86
N PHE A 64 4.21 5.45 14.20
CA PHE A 64 2.95 4.96 13.67
C PHE A 64 1.81 5.95 13.93
N LYS A 65 1.64 6.40 15.18
CA LYS A 65 0.64 7.40 15.56
C LYS A 65 0.72 8.65 14.68
N GLN A 66 1.93 9.20 14.49
CA GLN A 66 2.13 10.36 13.63
C GLN A 66 1.72 10.10 12.17
N THR A 67 2.09 8.93 11.63
CA THR A 67 1.75 8.54 10.26
C THR A 67 0.23 8.41 10.07
N VAL A 68 -0.47 7.72 10.98
CA VAL A 68 -1.93 7.53 10.86
C VAL A 68 -2.67 8.86 10.90
N HIS A 69 -2.31 9.76 11.81
CA HIS A 69 -2.91 11.10 11.85
C HIS A 69 -2.63 11.91 10.58
N ARG A 70 -1.44 11.77 9.99
CA ARG A 70 -1.09 12.43 8.72
C ARG A 70 -1.89 11.90 7.54
N VAL A 71 -2.12 10.58 7.47
CA VAL A 71 -2.96 9.97 6.42
C VAL A 71 -4.41 10.42 6.58
N ALA A 72 -4.91 10.42 7.83
CA ALA A 72 -6.27 10.85 8.13
C ALA A 72 -6.53 12.34 7.82
N SER A 73 -5.52 13.21 7.94
CA SER A 73 -5.66 14.65 7.65
C SER A 73 -5.51 14.99 6.17
N ARG A 74 -4.76 14.20 5.40
CA ARG A 74 -4.44 14.51 3.98
C ARG A 74 -5.35 13.83 2.97
N THR A 75 -6.06 12.79 3.36
CA THR A 75 -6.93 12.07 2.43
C THR A 75 -8.20 12.89 2.22
N VAL A 76 -8.45 13.33 0.99
CA VAL A 76 -9.75 13.90 0.59
C VAL A 76 -10.78 12.82 0.88
N ARG A 77 -11.71 13.11 1.79
CA ARG A 77 -12.78 12.20 2.17
C ARG A 77 -13.76 12.10 1.00
N VAL A 78 -13.43 11.27 0.02
CA VAL A 78 -14.47 10.70 -0.84
C VAL A 78 -15.32 9.86 0.10
N ALA A 79 -16.60 10.22 0.23
CA ALA A 79 -17.51 9.49 1.09
C ALA A 79 -17.41 7.99 0.76
N ASP A 80 -17.28 7.17 1.79
CA ASP A 80 -17.25 5.69 1.76
C ASP A 80 -15.94 4.97 1.40
N GLU A 81 -14.85 5.63 0.99
CA GLU A 81 -13.54 4.94 0.85
C GLU A 81 -12.77 4.90 2.19
N PRO A 82 -12.45 3.71 2.72
CA PRO A 82 -11.71 3.59 3.98
C PRO A 82 -10.25 4.03 3.80
N LEU A 83 -9.72 4.77 4.78
CA LEU A 83 -8.31 5.18 4.81
C LEU A 83 -7.41 3.94 4.82
N ARG A 84 -6.27 3.98 4.13
CA ARG A 84 -5.35 2.83 4.01
C ARG A 84 -3.95 3.16 4.49
N LEU A 85 -3.33 2.21 5.19
CA LEU A 85 -1.94 2.25 5.63
C LEU A 85 -1.10 1.25 4.82
N ASN A 86 0.06 1.68 4.34
CA ASN A 86 1.02 0.79 3.69
C ASN A 86 1.96 0.12 4.73
N GLY A 87 2.89 -0.71 4.24
CA GLY A 87 3.87 -1.42 5.08
C GLY A 87 4.97 -0.56 5.71
N PHE A 88 4.95 0.76 5.50
CA PHE A 88 5.94 1.70 6.06
C PHE A 88 5.37 2.57 7.17
N ALA A 89 4.20 2.24 7.72
CA ALA A 89 3.51 3.12 8.66
C ALA A 89 4.28 3.36 9.98
N ASP A 90 5.12 2.43 10.43
CA ASP A 90 5.98 2.56 11.63
C ASP A 90 7.40 3.08 11.34
N ALA A 91 7.71 3.34 10.07
CA ALA A 91 9.02 3.80 9.63
C ALA A 91 9.18 5.30 9.86
N THR A 92 10.37 5.70 10.28
CA THR A 92 10.80 7.11 10.24
C THR A 92 11.00 7.55 8.79
N ARG A 93 11.04 8.87 8.56
CA ARG A 93 11.39 9.41 7.24
C ARG A 93 12.77 8.92 6.77
N ALA A 94 13.76 8.91 7.65
CA ALA A 94 15.12 8.50 7.31
C ALA A 94 15.16 7.02 6.87
N GLU A 95 14.45 6.14 7.56
CA GLU A 95 14.34 4.73 7.17
C GLU A 95 13.60 4.56 5.86
N PHE A 96 12.51 5.30 5.66
CA PHE A 96 11.77 5.27 4.39
C PHE A 96 12.65 5.72 3.22
N GLU A 97 13.44 6.79 3.38
CA GLU A 97 14.41 7.23 2.36
C GLU A 97 15.51 6.18 2.13
N GLY A 98 15.93 5.47 3.18
CA GLY A 98 16.88 4.36 3.06
C GLY A 98 16.36 3.16 2.27
N CYS A 99 15.04 2.91 2.32
CA CYS A 99 14.38 1.85 1.57
C CYS A 99 14.10 2.20 0.10
N LYS A 100 14.19 3.47 -0.30
CA LYS A 100 14.00 3.83 -1.70
C LYS A 100 15.12 3.20 -2.53
N CYS A 101 14.77 2.65 -3.68
CA CYS A 101 15.75 2.28 -4.68
C CYS A 101 16.63 3.51 -4.96
N ARG A 102 17.91 3.43 -4.59
CA ARG A 102 18.90 4.40 -5.01
C ARG A 102 19.12 4.17 -6.50
N MET A 103 18.25 4.77 -7.30
CA MET A 103 18.49 4.91 -8.72
C MET A 103 19.75 5.74 -8.85
N THR A 104 20.88 5.09 -9.12
CA THR A 104 22.04 5.79 -9.65
C THR A 104 21.54 6.47 -10.91
N PRO A 105 21.70 7.80 -11.05
CA PRO A 105 21.43 8.44 -12.32
C PRO A 105 22.30 7.72 -13.35
N GLU A 106 21.68 6.99 -14.27
CA GLU A 106 22.37 6.50 -15.44
C GLU A 106 22.99 7.75 -16.13
N PRO A 107 24.23 7.67 -16.62
CA PRO A 107 24.77 8.71 -17.48
C PRO A 107 23.73 9.02 -18.55
N ARG A 108 23.38 10.30 -18.74
CA ARG A 108 22.46 10.68 -19.82
C ARG A 108 23.07 10.20 -21.14
N VAL A 109 22.58 9.08 -21.66
CA VAL A 109 22.84 8.71 -23.04
C VAL A 109 22.01 9.68 -23.86
N THR A 110 22.68 10.63 -24.53
CA THR A 110 22.04 11.40 -25.59
C THR A 110 21.67 10.43 -26.70
N ALA A 111 20.43 9.97 -26.67
CA ALA A 111 19.85 9.23 -27.78
C ALA A 111 19.95 10.09 -29.04
N ALA A 112 20.35 9.49 -30.16
CA ALA A 112 20.26 10.12 -31.46
C ALA A 112 18.82 10.65 -31.67
N PRO A 113 18.63 11.79 -32.34
CA PRO A 113 17.30 12.33 -32.55
C PRO A 113 16.42 11.29 -33.25
N GLY A 114 15.51 10.69 -32.48
CA GLY A 114 14.51 9.75 -32.98
C GLY A 114 13.43 10.50 -33.73
N THR A 115 12.85 9.86 -34.73
CA THR A 115 11.65 10.36 -35.40
C THR A 115 10.50 10.39 -34.39
N ILE A 116 10.12 11.58 -33.93
CA ILE A 116 8.88 11.75 -33.18
C ILE A 116 7.74 11.65 -34.19
N LEU A 117 7.02 10.54 -34.19
CA LEU A 117 5.76 10.40 -34.91
C LEU A 117 4.75 11.36 -34.29
N ARG A 118 4.56 12.52 -34.93
CA ARG A 118 3.49 13.46 -34.59
C ARG A 118 2.20 12.97 -35.28
N ASP A 119 1.07 13.21 -34.64
CA ASP A 119 -0.28 12.99 -35.21
C ASP A 119 -0.80 11.54 -35.28
N LEU A 120 -0.29 10.64 -34.44
CA LEU A 120 -0.91 9.32 -34.25
C LEU A 120 -2.23 9.45 -33.47
N PRO A 121 -3.30 8.73 -33.86
CA PRO A 121 -4.51 8.63 -33.05
C PRO A 121 -4.19 7.88 -31.76
N LEU A 122 -4.03 8.62 -30.65
CA LEU A 122 -3.74 8.03 -29.36
C LEU A 122 -5.01 7.46 -28.72
N PRO A 123 -4.91 6.31 -28.02
CA PRO A 123 -6.04 5.77 -27.26
C PRO A 123 -6.35 6.66 -26.04
N VAL A 124 -7.61 6.60 -25.58
CA VAL A 124 -8.08 7.34 -24.39
C VAL A 124 -7.36 6.87 -23.11
N SER A 125 -6.92 5.61 -23.05
CA SER A 125 -6.12 5.07 -21.96
C SER A 125 -5.27 3.90 -22.44
N VAL A 126 -4.14 3.65 -21.76
CA VAL A 126 -3.26 2.51 -22.03
C VAL A 126 -2.97 1.80 -20.72
N ASP A 127 -3.11 0.48 -20.70
CA ASP A 127 -2.79 -0.37 -19.56
C ASP A 127 -1.88 -1.52 -19.98
N TRP A 128 -0.60 -1.41 -19.61
CA TRP A 128 0.43 -2.40 -19.94
C TRP A 128 0.50 -3.57 -18.96
N ARG A 129 -0.35 -3.65 -17.93
CA ARG A 129 -0.28 -4.71 -16.91
C ARG A 129 -0.35 -6.12 -17.47
N GLY A 130 -0.95 -6.32 -18.65
CA GLY A 130 -0.98 -7.61 -19.33
C GLY A 130 0.35 -8.06 -19.95
N VAL A 131 1.31 -7.14 -20.11
CA VAL A 131 2.63 -7.42 -20.72
C VAL A 131 3.80 -7.16 -19.78
N ILE A 132 3.56 -6.56 -18.61
CA ILE A 132 4.56 -6.34 -17.57
C ILE A 132 4.57 -7.57 -16.64
N PRO A 133 5.70 -8.26 -16.44
CA PRO A 133 5.80 -9.32 -15.45
C PRO A 133 5.44 -8.78 -14.06
N GLY A 134 4.74 -9.59 -13.27
CA GLY A 134 4.15 -9.15 -12.00
C GLY A 134 5.12 -8.45 -11.05
N VAL A 135 4.57 -7.56 -10.23
CA VAL A 135 5.29 -6.96 -9.10
C VAL A 135 5.44 -8.05 -8.04
N ASN A 136 6.66 -8.56 -7.87
CA ASN A 136 7.01 -9.45 -6.73
C ASN A 136 6.97 -8.70 -5.41
#